data_AF-A0A432K4X6-F1
#
_entry.id   AF-A0A432K4X6-F1
#
_cell.length_a   1.000
_cell.length_b   1.000
_cell.length_c   1.000
_cell.angle_alpha   90.00
_cell.angle_beta   90.00
_cell.angle_gamma   90.00
#
_symmetry.space_group_name_H-M   'P 1'
#
loop_
_entity.id
_entity.type
_entity.pdbx_description
1 polymer ?
#
loop_
_entity_poly.entity_id
_entity_poly.type
_entity_poly.pdbx_seq_one_letter_code
_entity_poly.pdbx_strand_id
1 'polypeptide(L)'
;MNRNEFVKGAFLSAFSISMFGSVVKSQSIGFKGDCETTSDILGPYYRENAPFRSDLIKSEVQGTPLIVEGRVLEPDCQTPIKNAIVEIWHCDSEGRYDMDTEEYKYRAQLCTDILGKYSFSTILPGKYLLQGVYRPAHIHFRVTGRRHKELISQIYF
;
A
#
# COMPACT_ATOMS: atom_id res chain seq x y z
N MET A 1 -27.30 -21.30 -25.05
CA MET A 1 -28.09 -20.11 -24.68
C MET A 1 -27.23 -18.88 -24.93
N ASN A 2 -27.75 -17.91 -25.69
CA ASN A 2 -27.01 -16.80 -26.29
C ASN A 2 -27.12 -15.53 -25.42
N ARG A 3 -26.02 -14.83 -25.18
CA ARG A 3 -25.85 -13.80 -24.11
C ARG A 3 -26.44 -12.41 -24.45
N ASN A 4 -27.13 -12.25 -25.58
CA ASN A 4 -27.46 -10.94 -26.16
C ASN A 4 -28.95 -10.53 -26.13
N GLU A 5 -29.83 -11.28 -25.46
CA GLU A 5 -31.27 -10.94 -25.40
C GLU A 5 -31.72 -10.32 -24.05
N PHE A 6 -30.80 -10.07 -23.11
CA PHE A 6 -31.18 -9.57 -21.77
C PHE A 6 -31.44 -8.05 -21.70
N VAL A 7 -31.03 -7.28 -22.71
CA VAL A 7 -31.03 -5.80 -22.62
C VAL A 7 -32.34 -5.15 -23.07
N LYS A 8 -33.34 -5.90 -23.54
CA LYS A 8 -34.58 -5.33 -24.12
C LYS A 8 -35.75 -5.15 -23.14
N GLY A 9 -35.58 -5.32 -21.83
CA GLY A 9 -36.74 -5.44 -20.92
C GLY A 9 -36.68 -4.79 -19.54
N ALA A 10 -35.79 -3.84 -19.27
CA ALA A 10 -35.72 -3.21 -17.95
C ALA A 10 -36.37 -1.82 -17.93
N PHE A 11 -37.63 -1.78 -17.49
CA PHE A 11 -38.30 -0.56 -17.07
C PHE A 11 -37.49 0.12 -15.95
N LEU A 12 -37.21 1.42 -16.09
CA LEU A 12 -36.69 2.25 -15.00
C LEU A 12 -37.76 2.37 -13.90
N SER A 13 -37.65 1.55 -12.86
CA SER A 13 -38.24 1.86 -11.57
C SER A 13 -37.18 2.50 -10.69
N ALA A 14 -37.23 3.83 -10.57
CA ALA A 14 -36.45 4.57 -9.60
C ALA A 14 -37.01 4.30 -8.20
N PHE A 15 -36.39 3.40 -7.44
CA PHE A 15 -36.58 3.36 -5.99
C PHE A 15 -35.65 4.39 -5.37
N SER A 16 -36.20 5.55 -5.05
CA SER A 16 -35.58 6.49 -4.11
C SER A 16 -35.51 5.81 -2.74
N ILE A 17 -34.33 5.31 -2.37
CA ILE A 17 -34.06 4.87 -1.00
C ILE A 17 -33.87 6.13 -0.16
N SER A 18 -34.91 6.52 0.56
CA SER A 18 -34.81 7.53 1.62
C SER A 18 -33.91 6.98 2.74
N MET A 19 -32.70 7.52 2.87
CA MET A 19 -31.80 7.29 4.00
C MET A 19 -32.36 7.96 5.27
N PHE A 20 -33.35 7.34 5.89
CA PHE A 20 -33.60 7.53 7.33
C PHE A 20 -33.29 6.21 8.04
N GLY A 21 -32.01 5.84 8.01
CA GLY A 21 -31.47 4.82 8.89
C GLY A 21 -31.16 5.46 10.23
N SER A 22 -31.90 5.11 11.28
CA SER A 22 -31.45 5.39 12.64
C SER A 22 -30.15 4.63 12.88
N VAL A 23 -29.11 5.34 13.34
CA VAL A 23 -27.88 4.72 13.82
C VAL A 23 -28.23 3.92 15.06
N VAL A 24 -28.42 2.61 14.91
CA VAL A 24 -28.42 1.69 16.04
C VAL A 24 -27.00 1.73 16.58
N LYS A 25 -26.81 2.39 17.72
CA LYS A 25 -25.56 2.40 18.45
C LYS A 25 -25.30 0.97 18.91
N SER A 26 -24.58 0.20 18.08
CA SER A 26 -24.09 -1.11 18.45
C SER A 26 -23.35 -0.96 19.77
N GLN A 27 -23.73 -1.77 20.76
CA GLN A 27 -22.97 -1.88 22.00
C GLN A 27 -21.51 -2.11 21.64
N SER A 28 -20.64 -1.40 22.37
CA SER A 28 -19.20 -1.34 22.17
C SER A 28 -18.53 -2.69 22.42
N ILE A 29 -18.72 -3.62 21.49
CA ILE A 29 -17.71 -4.63 21.19
C ILE A 29 -16.81 -3.90 20.20
N GLY A 30 -15.66 -3.41 20.67
CA GLY A 30 -14.68 -2.78 19.79
C GLY A 30 -14.49 -3.66 18.58
N PHE A 31 -14.62 -3.09 17.37
CA PHE A 31 -14.30 -3.81 16.15
C PHE A 31 -12.84 -4.21 16.23
N LYS A 32 -12.58 -5.46 16.64
CA LYS A 32 -11.25 -6.06 16.55
C LYS A 32 -11.13 -6.51 15.10
N GLY A 33 -10.66 -5.59 14.25
CA GLY A 33 -10.32 -5.93 12.88
C GLY A 33 -9.33 -7.08 12.86
N ASP A 34 -9.35 -7.85 11.77
CA ASP A 34 -8.33 -8.86 11.54
C ASP A 34 -6.95 -8.17 11.56
N CYS A 35 -6.02 -8.79 12.27
CA CYS A 35 -4.71 -8.19 12.48
C CYS A 35 -3.76 -8.43 11.30
N GLU A 36 -4.17 -9.27 10.36
CA GLU A 36 -3.47 -9.53 9.11
C GLU A 36 -3.56 -8.31 8.18
N THR A 37 -2.41 -7.90 7.63
CA THR A 37 -2.37 -6.81 6.65
C THR A 37 -2.98 -7.29 5.33
N THR A 38 -3.92 -6.51 4.79
CA THR A 38 -4.57 -6.83 3.52
C THR A 38 -3.58 -6.73 2.35
N SER A 39 -3.68 -7.67 1.41
CA SER A 39 -2.87 -7.63 0.19
C SER A 39 -3.42 -6.62 -0.83
N ASP A 40 -2.54 -6.07 -1.65
CA ASP A 40 -2.88 -5.19 -2.77
C ASP A 40 -2.03 -5.54 -4.01
N ILE A 41 -2.30 -4.91 -5.14
CA ILE A 41 -1.60 -5.13 -6.40
C ILE A 41 -0.14 -4.65 -6.32
N LEU A 42 0.76 -5.34 -7.04
CA LEU A 42 2.16 -4.90 -7.22
C LEU A 42 2.26 -3.58 -7.99
N GLY A 43 1.32 -3.35 -8.92
CA GLY A 43 1.39 -2.23 -9.84
C GLY A 43 2.49 -2.40 -10.90
N PRO A 44 2.53 -1.52 -11.91
CA PRO A 44 3.39 -1.69 -13.09
C PRO A 44 4.82 -1.18 -12.89
N TYR A 45 5.12 -0.52 -11.76
CA TYR A 45 6.37 0.21 -11.55
C TYR A 45 7.33 -0.46 -10.57
N TYR A 46 7.14 -1.73 -10.23
CA TYR A 46 8.10 -2.46 -9.41
C TYR A 46 9.43 -2.65 -10.17
N ARG A 47 10.55 -2.55 -9.45
CA ARG A 47 11.91 -2.80 -9.94
C ARG A 47 12.63 -3.67 -8.94
N GLU A 48 13.19 -4.78 -9.41
CA GLU A 48 14.04 -5.66 -8.60
C GLU A 48 15.36 -4.97 -8.23
N ASN A 49 16.04 -5.50 -7.22
CA ASN A 49 17.40 -5.11 -6.83
C ASN A 49 17.55 -3.65 -6.36
N ALA A 50 16.49 -3.04 -5.81
CA ALA A 50 16.61 -1.76 -5.12
C ALA A 50 17.67 -1.85 -4.00
N PRO A 51 18.44 -0.79 -3.73
CA PRO A 51 19.53 -0.85 -2.77
C PRO A 51 19.02 -1.02 -1.32
N PHE A 52 19.82 -1.70 -0.49
CA PHE A 52 19.62 -1.71 0.96
C PHE A 52 20.01 -0.37 1.56
N ARG A 53 19.01 0.44 1.96
CA ARG A 53 19.22 1.76 2.57
C ARG A 53 18.00 2.18 3.38
N SER A 54 18.23 2.91 4.47
CA SER A 54 17.16 3.50 5.28
C SER A 54 16.81 4.92 4.85
N ASP A 55 17.73 5.65 4.24
CA ASP A 55 17.51 7.02 3.77
C ASP A 55 17.40 7.07 2.24
N LEU A 56 16.24 7.51 1.77
CA LEU A 56 15.93 7.67 0.35
C LEU A 56 16.07 9.14 -0.08
N ILE A 57 16.41 10.04 0.83
CA ILE A 57 16.68 11.46 0.58
C ILE A 57 18.20 11.63 0.45
N LYS A 58 18.72 11.68 -0.78
CA LYS A 58 20.17 11.85 -1.02
C LYS A 58 20.64 13.31 -1.11
N SER A 59 19.73 14.29 -1.21
CA SER A 59 20.02 15.70 -1.44
C SER A 59 18.93 16.61 -0.86
N GLU A 60 18.86 17.87 -1.29
CA GLU A 60 17.73 18.76 -0.99
C GLU A 60 16.39 18.05 -1.19
N VAL A 61 15.52 18.15 -0.18
CA VAL A 61 14.24 17.45 -0.16
C VAL A 61 13.32 18.07 -1.20
N GLN A 62 13.01 17.34 -2.26
CA GLN A 62 12.01 17.71 -3.25
C GLN A 62 10.63 17.14 -2.87
N GLY A 63 10.03 17.68 -1.81
CA GLY A 63 8.73 17.23 -1.28
C GLY A 63 8.62 17.42 0.22
N THR A 64 7.58 16.83 0.82
CA THR A 64 7.41 16.82 2.28
C THR A 64 8.13 15.61 2.86
N PRO A 65 9.12 15.78 3.76
CA PRO A 65 9.76 14.66 4.44
C PRO A 65 8.73 13.77 5.17
N LEU A 66 8.97 12.46 5.14
CA LEU A 66 8.13 11.44 5.73
C LEU A 66 9.00 10.32 6.30
N ILE A 67 8.75 9.95 7.56
CA ILE A 67 9.31 8.73 8.14
C ILE A 67 8.27 7.62 8.06
N VAL A 68 8.66 6.49 7.50
CA VAL A 68 7.83 5.30 7.37
C VAL A 68 8.44 4.20 8.23
N GLU A 69 7.85 3.99 9.39
CA GLU A 69 8.31 3.00 10.36
C GLU A 69 7.20 2.03 10.75
N GLY A 70 7.60 0.83 11.16
CA GLY A 70 6.65 -0.21 11.52
C GLY A 70 7.32 -1.45 12.07
N ARG A 71 6.53 -2.51 12.26
CA ARG A 71 7.00 -3.84 12.64
C ARG A 71 6.40 -4.90 11.74
N VAL A 72 7.19 -5.90 11.40
CA VAL A 72 6.70 -7.14 10.79
C VAL A 72 6.49 -8.15 11.91
N LEU A 73 5.25 -8.66 12.01
CA LEU A 73 4.82 -9.57 13.07
C LEU A 73 4.35 -10.89 12.47
N GLU A 74 4.39 -11.94 13.27
CA GLU A 74 3.74 -13.22 12.99
C GLU A 74 2.21 -13.05 12.95
N PRO A 75 1.45 -14.04 12.43
CA PRO A 75 -0.01 -13.99 12.38
C PRO A 75 -0.70 -13.87 13.76
N ASP A 76 0.03 -14.11 14.86
CA ASP A 76 -0.45 -13.85 16.22
C ASP A 76 -0.47 -12.35 16.60
N CYS A 77 0.07 -11.52 15.71
CA CYS A 77 0.15 -10.06 15.78
C CYS A 77 0.86 -9.54 17.04
N GLN A 78 1.77 -10.36 17.57
CA GLN A 78 2.53 -10.09 18.78
C GLN A 78 4.00 -10.44 18.61
N THR A 79 4.29 -11.60 18.01
CA THR A 79 5.65 -12.13 17.86
C THR A 79 6.36 -11.42 16.70
N PRO A 80 7.50 -10.75 16.92
CA PRO A 80 8.20 -10.07 15.82
C PRO A 80 8.92 -11.03 14.88
N ILE A 81 8.89 -10.72 13.58
CA ILE A 81 9.67 -11.43 12.56
C ILE A 81 10.97 -10.67 12.30
N LYS A 82 12.09 -11.26 12.76
CA LYS A 82 13.44 -10.76 12.48
C LYS A 82 13.90 -11.17 11.08
N ASN A 83 14.77 -10.35 10.47
CA ASN A 83 15.36 -10.61 9.15
C ASN A 83 14.33 -10.81 8.03
N ALA A 84 13.11 -10.27 8.16
CA ALA A 84 12.21 -10.10 7.03
C ALA A 84 12.75 -8.98 6.14
N ILE A 85 12.69 -9.15 4.83
CA ILE A 85 13.03 -8.10 3.88
C ILE A 85 11.76 -7.27 3.67
N VAL A 86 11.84 -5.98 3.92
CA VAL A 86 10.82 -4.99 3.62
C VAL A 86 11.34 -4.13 2.48
N GLU A 87 10.68 -4.19 1.33
CA GLU A 87 10.94 -3.34 0.17
C GLU A 87 9.86 -2.27 0.10
N ILE A 88 10.25 -1.03 -0.18
CA ILE A 88 9.33 0.06 -0.49
C ILE A 88 9.64 0.69 -1.84
N TRP A 89 8.60 1.11 -2.55
CA TRP A 89 8.72 1.97 -3.71
C TRP A 89 7.53 2.91 -3.85
N HIS A 90 7.79 4.13 -4.29
CA HIS A 90 6.76 5.11 -4.60
C HIS A 90 7.25 6.13 -5.64
N CYS A 91 6.34 6.94 -6.16
CA CYS A 91 6.67 8.05 -7.04
C CYS A 91 7.19 9.26 -6.26
N ASP A 92 7.79 10.22 -6.96
CA ASP A 92 8.06 11.54 -6.40
C ASP A 92 6.78 12.33 -6.08
N SER A 93 6.96 13.54 -5.56
CA SER A 93 5.86 14.47 -5.22
C SER A 93 5.04 14.92 -6.43
N GLU A 94 5.56 14.76 -7.65
CA GLU A 94 4.89 15.08 -8.92
C GLU A 94 4.28 13.84 -9.61
N GLY A 95 4.34 12.66 -8.98
CA GLY A 95 3.74 11.44 -9.50
C GLY A 95 4.60 10.66 -10.49
N ARG A 96 5.92 10.92 -10.57
CA ARG A 96 6.84 10.20 -11.47
C ARG A 96 7.60 9.09 -10.73
N TYR A 97 7.63 7.90 -11.32
CA TYR A 97 8.47 6.80 -10.85
C TYR A 97 9.81 6.80 -11.56
N ASP A 98 10.88 6.57 -10.82
CA ASP A 98 12.19 6.27 -11.40
C ASP A 98 12.21 4.83 -11.93
N MET A 99 12.27 4.67 -13.26
CA MET A 99 12.17 3.38 -13.93
C MET A 99 13.48 2.86 -14.53
N ASP A 100 14.47 3.72 -14.67
CA ASP A 100 15.64 3.49 -15.51
C ASP A 100 16.96 3.99 -14.92
N THR A 101 16.93 4.84 -13.89
CA THR A 101 18.17 5.37 -13.31
C THR A 101 18.81 4.38 -12.34
N GLU A 102 20.13 4.43 -12.23
CA GLU A 102 20.93 3.70 -11.24
C GLU A 102 20.76 4.24 -9.81
N GLU A 103 20.05 5.36 -9.63
CA GLU A 103 19.81 5.96 -8.32
C GLU A 103 18.76 5.19 -7.51
N TYR A 104 17.84 4.50 -8.20
CA TYR A 104 16.67 3.85 -7.63
C TYR A 104 15.85 4.82 -6.78
N LYS A 105 15.67 6.07 -7.23
CA LYS A 105 15.02 7.15 -6.47
C LYS A 105 13.69 6.67 -5.87
N TYR A 106 13.52 6.91 -4.57
CA TYR A 106 12.36 6.47 -3.79
C TYR A 106 12.06 4.96 -3.82
N ARG A 107 13.12 4.15 -3.95
CA ARG A 107 13.09 2.69 -3.79
C ARG A 107 14.17 2.25 -2.81
N ALA A 108 13.84 1.31 -1.93
CA ALA A 108 14.79 0.76 -0.98
C ALA A 108 14.35 -0.59 -0.44
N GLN A 109 15.29 -1.32 0.14
CA GLN A 109 15.05 -2.52 0.92
C GLN A 109 15.69 -2.38 2.31
N LEU A 110 15.09 -2.99 3.33
CA LEU A 110 15.67 -3.16 4.65
C LEU A 110 15.38 -4.56 5.20
N CYS A 111 16.28 -5.05 6.04
CA CYS A 111 16.02 -6.21 6.88
C CYS A 111 15.46 -5.75 8.22
N THR A 112 14.41 -6.39 8.71
CA THR A 112 13.86 -6.11 10.04
C THR A 112 14.85 -6.52 11.13
N ASP A 113 14.88 -5.73 12.21
CA ASP A 113 15.71 -6.01 13.38
C ASP A 113 15.15 -7.15 14.26
N ILE A 114 15.78 -7.40 15.41
CA ILE A 114 15.35 -8.45 16.36
C ILE A 114 13.95 -8.20 16.96
N LEU A 115 13.45 -6.96 16.91
CA LEU A 115 12.11 -6.55 17.34
C LEU A 115 11.15 -6.43 16.15
N GLY A 116 11.54 -6.93 14.97
CA GLY A 116 10.78 -6.89 13.74
C GLY A 116 10.66 -5.49 13.13
N LYS A 117 11.42 -4.49 13.61
CA LYS A 117 11.27 -3.10 13.22
C LYS A 117 11.96 -2.79 11.88
N TYR A 118 11.37 -1.85 11.16
CA TYR A 118 11.98 -1.14 10.02
C TYR A 118 11.69 0.36 10.12
N SER A 119 12.53 1.18 9.51
CA SER A 119 12.31 2.63 9.40
C SER A 119 12.99 3.19 8.15
N PHE A 120 12.21 3.86 7.32
CA PHE A 120 12.67 4.54 6.11
C PHE A 120 12.46 6.05 6.25
N SER A 121 13.46 6.84 5.86
CA SER A 121 13.34 8.27 5.62
C SER A 121 13.11 8.51 4.13
N THR A 122 11.98 9.13 3.79
CA THR A 122 11.58 9.40 2.41
C THR A 122 10.72 10.68 2.33
N ILE A 123 9.99 10.88 1.23
CA ILE A 123 9.01 11.95 1.09
C ILE A 123 7.58 11.41 0.95
N LEU A 124 6.60 12.25 1.25
CA LEU A 124 5.21 12.01 0.89
C LEU A 124 5.07 11.94 -0.64
N PRO A 125 4.58 10.83 -1.23
CA PRO A 125 4.40 10.71 -2.67
C PRO A 125 3.25 11.58 -3.17
N GLY A 126 3.30 11.95 -4.45
CA GLY A 126 2.16 12.53 -5.16
C GLY A 126 1.13 11.49 -5.58
N LYS A 127 -0.06 11.95 -5.99
CA LYS A 127 -0.97 11.15 -6.83
C LYS A 127 -0.41 11.06 -8.25
N TYR A 128 -0.73 10.00 -9.00
CA TYR A 128 -0.30 9.88 -10.39
C TYR A 128 -1.40 9.34 -11.29
N LEU A 129 -1.25 9.57 -12.60
CA LEU A 129 -2.19 9.13 -13.61
C LEU A 129 -1.79 7.75 -14.14
N LEU A 130 -2.72 6.80 -14.13
CA LEU A 130 -2.56 5.50 -14.76
C LEU A 130 -3.77 5.27 -15.67
N GLN A 131 -3.53 5.17 -16.99
CA GLN A 131 -4.58 4.93 -17.99
C GLN A 131 -5.76 5.91 -17.90
N GLY A 132 -5.48 7.19 -17.64
CA GLY A 132 -6.50 8.25 -17.55
C GLY A 132 -7.22 8.34 -16.21
N VAL A 133 -6.89 7.48 -15.23
CA VAL A 133 -7.46 7.51 -13.88
C VAL A 133 -6.37 7.88 -12.88
N TYR A 134 -6.65 8.83 -11.98
CA TYR A 134 -5.73 9.16 -10.90
C TYR A 134 -5.74 8.05 -9.84
N ARG A 135 -4.56 7.58 -9.48
CA ARG A 135 -4.34 6.80 -8.26
C ARG A 135 -4.00 7.76 -7.11
N PRO A 136 -4.56 7.57 -5.91
CA PRO A 136 -4.22 8.36 -4.73
C PRO A 136 -2.72 8.26 -4.42
N ALA A 137 -2.19 9.15 -3.58
CA ALA A 137 -0.82 9.03 -3.10
C ALA A 137 -0.67 7.72 -2.30
N HIS A 138 0.37 6.93 -2.58
CA HIS A 138 0.62 5.68 -1.86
C HIS A 138 2.08 5.26 -1.90
N ILE A 139 2.45 4.45 -0.91
CA ILE A 139 3.72 3.74 -0.85
C ILE A 139 3.43 2.26 -0.96
N HIS A 140 4.09 1.59 -1.91
CA HIS A 140 4.00 0.15 -2.03
C HIS A 140 4.95 -0.54 -1.06
N PHE A 141 4.55 -1.73 -0.64
CA PHE A 141 5.30 -2.64 0.20
C PHE A 141 5.39 -4.02 -0.45
N ARG A 142 6.58 -4.61 -0.38
CA ARG A 142 6.80 -6.04 -0.57
C ARG A 142 7.53 -6.57 0.65
N VAL A 143 6.94 -7.53 1.34
CA VAL A 143 7.50 -8.11 2.56
C VAL A 143 7.74 -9.59 2.35
N THR A 144 8.99 -10.01 2.53
CA THR A 144 9.43 -11.40 2.34
C THR A 144 10.08 -11.94 3.60
N GLY A 145 9.57 -13.07 4.11
CA GLY A 145 10.15 -13.81 5.24
C GLY A 145 10.62 -15.20 4.81
N ARG A 146 11.61 -15.78 5.52
CA ARG A 146 12.23 -17.07 5.14
C ARG A 146 11.26 -18.26 5.06
N ARG A 147 10.18 -18.24 5.84
CA ARG A 147 9.17 -19.31 5.92
C ARG A 147 7.75 -18.76 5.79
N HIS A 148 7.64 -17.55 5.25
CA HIS A 148 6.40 -16.79 5.18
C HIS A 148 6.02 -16.59 3.72
N LYS A 149 4.72 -16.55 3.45
CA LYS A 149 4.24 -16.12 2.15
C LYS A 149 4.62 -14.65 1.96
N GLU A 150 5.04 -14.30 0.75
CA GLU A 150 5.23 -12.91 0.36
C GLU A 150 3.92 -12.11 0.52
N LEU A 151 4.05 -10.92 1.08
CA LEU A 151 2.97 -9.93 1.14
C LEU A 151 3.31 -8.76 0.22
N ILE A 152 2.42 -8.49 -0.74
CA ILE A 152 2.39 -7.23 -1.49
C ILE A 152 1.22 -6.40 -0.97
N SER A 153 1.48 -5.14 -0.62
CA SER A 153 0.45 -4.23 -0.10
C SER A 153 0.82 -2.77 -0.37
N GLN A 154 -0.06 -1.85 0.02
CA GLN A 154 0.09 -0.41 -0.16
C GLN A 154 -0.46 0.35 1.04
N ILE A 155 0.19 1.46 1.40
CA ILE A 155 -0.36 2.46 2.34
C ILE A 155 -0.76 3.69 1.53
N TYR A 156 -1.97 4.21 1.78
CA TYR A 156 -2.58 5.30 1.04
C TYR A 156 -2.66 6.58 1.89
N PHE A 157 -2.59 7.75 1.25
CA PHE A 157 -2.66 9.09 1.84
C PHE A 157 -3.77 9.94 1.22
#